data_AF-A0A7K3PSF8-F1
#
_entry.id   AF-A0A7K3PSF8-F1
#
_cell.length_a   1.000
_cell.length_b   1.000
_cell.length_c   1.000
_cell.angle_alpha   90.00
_cell.angle_beta   90.00
_cell.angle_gamma   90.00
#
_symmetry.space_group_name_H-M   'P 1'
#
loop_
_entity.id
_entity.type
_entity.pdbx_description
1 polymer ?
#
loop_
_entity_poly.entity_id
_entity_poly.type
_entity_poly.pdbx_seq_one_letter_code
_entity_poly.pdbx_strand_id
1 'polypeptide(L)'
;MLDPIGQLSPLQQHLLRELDLCDLPAPEVGPESYAARDLDVEEVRDALPTLLWAGMVEQRDGDRSTLRLTALGAAGLRTAECDELAARLRAVVSFAGTVARGTAPRSAGHALRRLAEGTWDLEQAEAHVAAGEGA
;
A
#
# COMPACT_ATOMS: atom_id res chain seq x y z
N MET A 1 4.17 22.00 15.18
CA MET A 1 4.70 20.95 14.29
C MET A 1 3.63 19.88 14.29
N LEU A 2 2.77 19.86 13.28
CA LEU A 2 1.71 18.86 13.16
C LEU A 2 2.42 17.53 12.90
N ASP A 3 2.21 16.54 13.77
CA ASP A 3 2.69 15.19 13.52
C ASP A 3 2.21 14.78 12.13
N PRO A 4 3.11 14.31 11.24
CA PRO A 4 2.64 13.68 10.03
C PRO A 4 1.76 12.53 10.50
N ILE A 5 0.56 12.43 9.94
CA ILE A 5 -0.33 11.29 10.11
C ILE A 5 0.58 10.04 10.06
N GLY A 6 0.49 9.20 11.10
CA GLY A 6 1.27 7.97 11.17
C GLY A 6 1.15 7.16 9.88
N GLN A 7 2.01 6.15 9.69
CA GLN A 7 1.98 5.32 8.47
C GLN A 7 0.55 4.93 8.10
N LEU A 8 0.15 5.27 6.86
CA LEU A 8 -1.18 4.95 6.34
C LEU A 8 -1.42 3.45 6.44
N SER A 9 -2.54 3.06 7.03
CA SER A 9 -2.94 1.66 7.04
C SER A 9 -3.19 1.14 5.62
N PRO A 10 -3.12 -0.19 5.37
CA PRO A 10 -3.41 -0.75 4.05
C PRO A 10 -4.78 -0.31 3.51
N LEU A 11 -5.80 -0.29 4.39
CA LEU A 11 -7.15 0.20 4.06
C LEU A 11 -7.14 1.67 3.64
N GLN A 12 -6.46 2.53 4.39
CA GLN A 12 -6.37 3.96 4.06
C GLN A 12 -5.64 4.15 2.72
N GLN A 13 -4.54 3.44 2.48
CA GLN A 13 -3.83 3.51 1.20
C GLN A 13 -4.72 3.06 0.04
N HIS A 14 -5.47 1.96 0.20
CA HIS A 14 -6.40 1.48 -0.83
C HIS A 14 -7.49 2.49 -1.12
N LEU A 15 -8.13 3.03 -0.08
CA LEU A 15 -9.16 4.07 -0.23
C LEU A 15 -8.61 5.32 -0.93
N LEU A 16 -7.42 5.81 -0.56
CA LEU A 16 -6.82 6.97 -1.20
C LEU A 16 -6.45 6.69 -2.67
N ARG A 17 -6.03 5.46 -3.02
CA ARG A 17 -5.80 5.05 -4.42
C ARG A 17 -7.09 5.11 -5.23
N GLU A 18 -8.19 4.62 -4.69
CA GLU A 18 -9.49 4.69 -5.37
C GLU A 18 -9.96 6.14 -5.57
N LEU A 19 -9.74 7.01 -4.59
CA LEU A 19 -10.06 8.44 -4.67
C LEU A 19 -9.12 9.22 -5.60
N ASP A 20 -7.90 8.73 -5.83
CA ASP A 20 -6.96 9.28 -6.83
C ASP A 20 -7.43 8.99 -8.27
N LEU A 21 -8.18 7.90 -8.46
CA LEU A 21 -8.77 7.53 -9.74
C LEU A 21 -10.10 8.25 -9.99
N CYS A 22 -10.96 8.34 -8.97
CA CYS A 22 -12.27 9.00 -9.09
C CYS A 22 -12.87 9.39 -7.74
N ASP A 23 -13.66 10.46 -7.73
CA ASP A 23 -14.47 10.84 -6.57
C ASP A 23 -15.49 9.75 -6.23
N LEU A 24 -15.72 9.51 -4.93
CA LEU A 24 -16.67 8.51 -4.43
C LEU A 24 -17.86 9.20 -3.73
N PRO A 25 -19.07 8.62 -3.75
CA PRO A 25 -20.13 9.08 -2.85
C PRO A 25 -19.73 8.80 -1.40
N ALA A 26 -20.29 9.53 -0.44
CA ALA A 26 -20.12 9.20 0.97
C ALA A 26 -20.62 7.77 1.28
N PRO A 27 -20.00 7.06 2.25
CA PRO A 27 -20.34 5.67 2.59
C PRO A 27 -21.80 5.44 2.96
N GLU A 28 -22.49 6.48 3.43
CA GLU A 28 -23.91 6.46 3.82
C GLU A 28 -24.85 6.56 2.61
N VAL A 29 -24.36 7.14 1.50
CA VAL A 29 -25.15 7.45 0.31
C VAL A 29 -24.98 6.39 -0.78
N GLY A 30 -23.78 5.84 -0.94
CA GLY A 30 -23.48 4.87 -1.99
C GLY A 30 -22.56 3.73 -1.54
N PRO A 31 -22.96 2.91 -0.55
CA PRO A 31 -22.14 1.80 -0.02
C PRO A 31 -21.72 0.79 -1.11
N GLU A 32 -22.53 0.60 -2.15
CA GLU A 32 -22.24 -0.28 -3.29
C GLU A 32 -20.99 0.14 -4.08
N SER A 33 -20.64 1.43 -4.05
CA SER A 33 -19.45 1.94 -4.72
C SER A 33 -18.15 1.43 -4.08
N TYR A 34 -18.17 1.13 -2.79
CA TYR A 34 -17.03 0.61 -2.03
C TYR A 34 -16.86 -0.89 -2.25
N ALA A 35 -17.96 -1.63 -2.21
CA ALA A 35 -17.95 -3.07 -2.48
C ALA A 35 -17.41 -3.40 -3.88
N ALA A 36 -17.73 -2.57 -4.89
CA ALA A 36 -17.21 -2.72 -6.25
C ALA A 36 -15.69 -2.50 -6.38
N ARG A 37 -15.03 -2.00 -5.33
CA ARG A 37 -13.61 -1.66 -5.25
C ARG A 37 -12.88 -2.47 -4.19
N ASP A 38 -13.49 -3.57 -3.74
CA ASP A 38 -12.98 -4.44 -2.67
C ASP A 38 -12.70 -3.68 -1.36
N LEU A 39 -13.49 -2.64 -1.08
CA LEU A 39 -13.45 -1.90 0.19
C LEU A 39 -14.64 -2.30 1.07
N ASP A 40 -14.35 -2.65 2.32
CA ASP A 40 -15.38 -2.79 3.35
C ASP A 40 -15.91 -1.41 3.76
N VAL A 41 -17.20 -1.20 3.58
CA VAL A 41 -17.82 0.11 3.83
C VAL A 41 -17.83 0.48 5.32
N GLU A 42 -17.93 -0.49 6.23
CA GLU A 42 -17.91 -0.21 7.67
C GLU A 42 -16.49 0.17 8.11
N GLU A 43 -15.48 -0.54 7.63
CA GLU A 43 -14.08 -0.18 7.91
C GLU A 43 -13.74 1.21 7.33
N VAL A 44 -14.27 1.53 6.15
CA VAL A 44 -14.13 2.87 5.55
C VAL A 44 -14.80 3.94 6.42
N ARG A 45 -16.01 3.69 6.93
CA ARG A 45 -16.71 4.63 7.83
C ARG A 45 -15.90 4.90 9.10
N ASP A 46 -15.27 3.87 9.65
CA ASP A 46 -14.43 4.00 10.85
C ASP A 46 -13.13 4.79 10.55
N ALA A 47 -12.55 4.62 9.36
CA ALA A 47 -11.31 5.29 8.98
C ALA A 47 -11.53 6.74 8.51
N LEU A 48 -12.69 7.06 7.93
CA LEU A 48 -12.96 8.32 7.25
C LEU A 48 -12.85 9.57 8.14
N PRO A 49 -13.34 9.60 9.40
CA PRO A 49 -13.16 10.75 10.29
C PRO A 49 -11.70 11.14 10.47
N THR A 50 -10.79 10.15 10.56
CA THR A 50 -9.35 10.40 10.69
C THR A 50 -8.80 11.04 9.43
N LEU A 51 -9.19 10.57 8.25
CA LEU A 51 -8.73 11.09 6.96
C LEU A 51 -9.26 12.51 6.66
N LEU A 52 -10.51 12.79 7.06
CA LEU A 52 -11.13 14.11 6.99
C LEU A 52 -10.42 15.09 7.94
N TRP A 53 -10.20 14.68 9.19
CA TRP A 53 -9.49 15.49 10.19
C TRP A 53 -8.05 15.79 9.77
N ALA A 54 -7.39 14.80 9.16
CA ALA A 54 -6.08 14.91 8.55
C ALA A 54 -6.04 15.80 7.30
N GLY A 55 -7.18 16.17 6.73
CA GLY A 55 -7.27 16.92 5.47
C GLY A 55 -6.80 16.14 4.24
N MET A 56 -6.71 14.80 4.33
CA MET A 56 -6.32 13.94 3.21
C MET A 56 -7.45 13.77 2.20
N VAL A 57 -8.69 13.81 2.68
CA VAL A 57 -9.89 13.78 1.87
C VAL A 57 -10.78 14.96 2.25
N GLU A 58 -11.56 15.44 1.29
CA GLU A 58 -12.58 16.46 1.50
C GLU A 58 -13.95 15.87 1.18
N GLN A 59 -14.96 16.26 1.97
CA GLN A 59 -16.36 15.98 1.67
C GLN A 59 -17.01 17.25 1.11
N ARG A 60 -17.58 17.16 -0.08
CA ARG A 60 -18.35 18.25 -0.70
C ARG A 60 -19.83 18.05 -0.48
N ASP A 61 -20.47 19.05 0.10
CA ASP A 61 -21.90 19.05 0.31
C ASP A 61 -22.65 19.26 -1.02
N GLY A 62 -23.53 18.31 -1.33
CA GLY A 62 -24.41 18.26 -2.49
C GLY A 62 -25.41 17.11 -2.32
N ASP A 63 -26.28 16.90 -3.31
CA ASP A 63 -27.37 15.89 -3.27
C ASP A 63 -26.90 14.46 -2.97
N ARG A 64 -25.60 14.19 -3.20
CA ARG A 64 -24.90 12.95 -2.85
C ARG A 64 -23.51 13.29 -2.32
N SER A 65 -23.41 13.80 -1.09
CA SER A 65 -22.14 14.22 -0.47
C SER A 65 -20.94 13.42 -1.01
N THR A 66 -20.05 14.10 -1.74
CA THR A 66 -18.97 13.43 -2.50
C THR A 66 -17.67 13.54 -1.73
N LEU A 67 -16.94 12.43 -1.66
CA LEU A 67 -15.59 12.36 -1.15
C LEU A 67 -14.60 12.51 -2.29
N ARG A 68 -13.60 13.36 -2.07
CA ARG A 68 -12.55 13.65 -3.03
C ARG A 68 -11.18 13.64 -2.36
N LEU A 69 -10.18 13.16 -3.08
CA LEU A 69 -8.78 13.23 -2.67
C LEU A 69 -8.28 14.69 -2.71
N THR A 70 -7.65 15.14 -1.62
CA THR A 70 -6.99 16.45 -1.60
C THR A 70 -5.55 16.34 -2.11
N ALA A 71 -4.92 17.48 -2.42
CA ALA A 71 -3.48 17.50 -2.75
C ALA A 71 -2.61 16.95 -1.61
N LEU A 72 -3.03 17.16 -0.35
CA LEU A 72 -2.34 16.62 0.82
C LEU A 72 -2.49 15.09 0.89
N GLY A 73 -3.70 14.57 0.64
CA GLY A 73 -3.95 13.13 0.56
C GLY A 73 -3.14 12.46 -0.55
N ALA A 74 -3.11 13.06 -1.74
CA ALA A 74 -2.29 12.58 -2.84
C ALA A 74 -0.80 12.57 -2.49
N ALA A 75 -0.28 13.62 -1.86
CA ALA A 75 1.11 13.67 -1.41
C ALA A 75 1.41 12.60 -0.33
N GLY A 76 0.49 12.38 0.61
CA GLY A 76 0.60 11.32 1.61
C GLY A 76 0.62 9.92 0.98
N LEU A 77 -0.28 9.66 0.02
CA LEU A 77 -0.30 8.41 -0.73
C LEU A 77 1.01 8.17 -1.49
N ARG A 78 1.50 9.17 -2.23
CA ARG A 78 2.79 9.04 -2.96
C ARG A 78 3.97 8.81 -2.03
N THR A 79 3.95 9.43 -0.84
CA THR A 79 4.99 9.20 0.17
C THR A 79 4.99 7.74 0.64
N ALA A 80 3.81 7.20 0.97
CA ALA A 80 3.67 5.80 1.37
C ALA A 80 4.12 4.82 0.26
N GLU A 81 3.75 5.08 -0.99
CA GLU A 81 4.20 4.28 -2.14
C GLU A 81 5.72 4.35 -2.35
N CYS A 82 6.31 5.53 -2.19
CA CYS A 82 7.77 5.69 -2.27
C CYS A 82 8.49 4.95 -1.14
N ASP A 83 7.98 5.01 0.09
CA ASP A 83 8.53 4.31 1.24
C ASP A 83 8.46 2.80 1.05
N GLU A 84 7.34 2.28 0.52
CA GLU A 84 7.17 0.87 0.18
C GLU A 84 8.19 0.42 -0.88
N LEU A 85 8.33 1.18 -1.96
CA LEU A 85 9.32 0.89 -3.03
C LEU A 85 10.76 0.97 -2.51
N ALA A 86 11.07 1.94 -1.65
CA ALA A 86 12.38 2.08 -1.03
C ALA A 86 12.70 0.90 -0.11
N ALA A 87 11.74 0.45 0.70
CA ALA A 87 11.88 -0.74 1.54
C ALA A 87 12.13 -2.00 0.68
N ARG A 88 11.37 -2.14 -0.41
CA ARG A 88 11.53 -3.26 -1.36
C ARG A 88 12.88 -3.26 -2.03
N LEU A 89 13.36 -2.09 -2.48
CA LEU A 89 14.70 -1.95 -3.06
C LEU A 89 15.80 -2.31 -2.06
N ARG A 90 15.67 -1.90 -0.79
CA ARG A 90 16.60 -2.30 0.27
C ARG A 90 16.61 -3.81 0.48
N ALA A 91 15.44 -4.45 0.49
CA ALA A 91 15.33 -5.90 0.61
C ALA A 91 16.01 -6.62 -0.58
N VAL A 92 15.77 -6.14 -1.82
CA VAL A 92 16.43 -6.65 -3.03
C VAL A 92 17.95 -6.54 -2.93
N VAL A 93 18.47 -5.38 -2.52
CA VAL A 93 19.92 -5.17 -2.34
C VAL A 93 20.48 -6.08 -1.24
N SER A 94 19.77 -6.25 -0.14
CA SER A 94 20.16 -7.15 0.96
C SER A 94 20.22 -8.59 0.48
N PHE A 95 19.18 -9.07 -0.21
CA PHE A 95 19.10 -10.40 -0.77
C PHE A 95 20.22 -10.66 -1.78
N ALA A 96 20.47 -9.72 -2.70
CA ALA A 96 21.58 -9.81 -3.65
C ALA A 96 22.93 -9.90 -2.93
N GLY A 97 23.12 -9.16 -1.83
CA GLY A 97 24.28 -9.27 -0.96
C GLY A 97 24.43 -10.66 -0.31
N THR A 98 23.32 -11.29 0.10
CA THR A 98 23.32 -12.68 0.61
C THR A 98 23.73 -13.68 -0.46
N VAL A 99 23.12 -13.61 -1.65
CA VAL A 99 23.43 -14.51 -2.78
C VAL A 99 24.88 -14.35 -3.25
N ALA A 100 25.40 -13.11 -3.28
CA ALA A 100 26.78 -12.83 -3.71
C ALA A 100 27.86 -13.39 -2.76
N ARG A 101 27.51 -13.67 -1.48
CA ARG A 101 28.44 -14.27 -0.51
C ARG A 101 28.57 -15.79 -0.66
N GLY A 102 27.71 -16.43 -1.46
CA GLY A 102 27.70 -17.87 -1.71
C GLY A 102 27.78 -18.23 -3.20
N THR A 103 27.58 -19.51 -3.53
CA THR A 103 27.42 -19.95 -4.93
C THR A 103 25.97 -19.72 -5.34
N ALA A 104 25.70 -18.77 -6.24
CA ALA A 104 24.33 -18.39 -6.58
C ALA A 104 23.50 -19.60 -7.12
N PRO A 105 22.50 -20.09 -6.38
CA PRO A 105 21.69 -21.21 -6.80
C PRO A 105 20.68 -20.79 -7.87
N ARG A 106 20.23 -21.74 -8.69
CA ARG A 106 19.22 -21.47 -9.74
C ARG A 106 17.91 -20.90 -9.18
N SER A 107 17.56 -21.24 -7.94
CA SER A 107 16.39 -20.74 -7.21
C SER A 107 16.48 -19.25 -6.87
N ALA A 108 17.68 -18.66 -6.80
CA ALA A 108 17.87 -17.26 -6.43
C ALA A 108 17.25 -16.28 -7.44
N GLY A 109 17.25 -16.63 -8.73
CA GLY A 109 16.62 -15.79 -9.76
C GLY A 109 15.09 -15.69 -9.59
N HIS A 110 14.44 -16.78 -9.20
CA HIS A 110 12.99 -16.78 -8.94
C HIS A 110 12.68 -16.00 -7.66
N ALA A 111 13.41 -16.26 -6.57
CA ALA A 111 13.24 -15.54 -5.31
C ALA A 111 13.46 -14.02 -5.47
N LEU A 112 14.52 -13.61 -6.19
CA LEU A 112 14.78 -12.21 -6.51
C LEU A 112 13.61 -11.56 -7.26
N ARG A 113 13.04 -12.27 -8.25
CA ARG A 113 11.89 -11.78 -9.01
C ARG A 113 10.68 -11.57 -8.11
N ARG A 114 10.33 -12.55 -7.27
CA ARG A 114 9.18 -12.46 -6.35
C ARG A 114 9.34 -11.35 -5.32
N LEU A 115 10.56 -11.15 -4.82
CA LEU A 115 10.93 -10.06 -3.92
C LEU A 115 10.82 -8.69 -4.60
N ALA A 116 11.32 -8.54 -5.84
CA ALA A 116 11.23 -7.31 -6.61
C ALA A 116 9.78 -6.96 -7.00
N GLU A 117 8.95 -7.96 -7.29
CA GLU A 117 7.51 -7.81 -7.51
C GLU A 117 6.76 -7.41 -6.22
N GLY A 118 7.37 -7.54 -5.04
CA GLY A 118 6.75 -7.26 -3.74
C GLY A 118 5.80 -8.36 -3.27
N THR A 119 5.81 -9.50 -3.95
CA THR A 119 4.96 -10.64 -3.60
C THR A 119 5.52 -11.47 -2.46
N TRP A 120 6.83 -11.40 -2.24
CA TRP A 120 7.53 -12.00 -1.10
C TRP A 120 8.29 -10.94 -0.32
N ASP A 121 8.45 -11.19 0.98
CA ASP A 121 9.41 -10.47 1.81
C ASP A 121 10.82 -11.12 1.72
N LEU A 122 11.79 -10.50 2.41
CA LEU A 122 13.18 -10.96 2.42
C LEU A 122 13.31 -12.36 3.03
N GLU A 123 12.56 -12.66 4.09
CA GLU A 123 12.63 -13.94 4.81
C GLU A 123 12.15 -15.09 3.92
N GLN A 124 11.04 -14.90 3.22
CA GLN A 124 10.50 -15.86 2.26
C GLN A 124 11.48 -16.12 1.10
N ALA A 125 12.13 -15.06 0.59
CA ALA A 125 13.13 -15.19 -0.46
C ALA A 125 14.38 -15.97 0.00
N GLU A 126 14.88 -15.69 1.20
CA GLU A 126 16.03 -16.40 1.79
C GLU A 126 15.70 -17.86 2.10
N ALA A 127 14.53 -18.13 2.66
CA ALA A 127 14.06 -19.49 2.95
C ALA A 127 13.94 -20.33 1.67
N HIS A 128 13.43 -19.74 0.57
CA HIS A 128 13.32 -20.43 -0.71
C HIS A 128 14.70 -20.82 -1.29
N VAL A 129 15.69 -19.94 -1.16
CA VAL A 129 17.06 -20.23 -1.59
C VAL A 129 17.66 -21.37 -0.77
N ALA A 130 17.56 -21.29 0.57
CA ALA A 130 18.07 -22.32 1.47
C ALA A 130 17.44 -23.71 1.20
N ALA A 131 16.14 -23.76 0.91
CA ALA A 131 15.45 -25.01 0.55
C ALA A 131 15.92 -25.59 -0.80
N GLY A 132 16.31 -24.72 -1.75
CA GLY A 132 16.79 -25.13 -3.07
C GLY A 132 18.25 -25.59 -3.12
N GLU A 133 19.05 -25.30 -2.08
CA GLU A 133 20.43 -25.79 -1.95
C GLU A 133 20.51 -27.23 -1.39
N GLY A 134 19.40 -27.77 -0.86
CA GLY A 134 19.31 -29.11 -0.27
C GLY A 134 18.78 -30.22 -1.18
N ALA A 135 18.57 -29.95 -2.48
CA ALA A 135 18.04 -30.89 -3.48
C ALA A 135 19.06 -31.16 -4.60
#